data_AF-A0A4R7KD97-F1
#
_entry.id   AF-A0A4R7KD97-F1
#
_cell.length_a   1.000
_cell.length_b   1.000
_cell.length_c   1.000
_cell.angle_alpha   90.00
_cell.angle_beta   90.00
_cell.angle_gamma   90.00
#
_symmetry.space_group_name_H-M   'P 1'
#
loop_
_entity.id
_entity.type
_entity.pdbx_description
1 polymer ?
#
loop_
_entity_poly.entity_id
_entity_poly.type
_entity_poly.pdbx_seq_one_letter_code
_entity_poly.pdbx_strand_id
1 'polypeptide(L)'
;MNNNEILYLYDAKLCNPNGDPDEENRPRMDYEREVNLVSDLRLKRYIRDYLYDLGHDIFVRMVDGKVVNAEGRTKGFKEFTEDWILENLIDVRMFGATMPVKSDNKTFIGPVQFNWGYSLNKVELLESSITSHFSSETGNSQGAIGKDYRVKYSLISFFGVVSGKRAEKTRLKPEDLELLDKAMKYAIVNQATRSKVGQYPRLYLRVEYNDSQTILGDFRDYIVLSEKVENVRDIEEVSLDITKLVERLINNKDKINKVFYFADEALELVYEGRVVALKNVLADFNLVEVK
;
A
#
# COMPACT_ATOMS: atom_id res chain seq x y z
N MET A 1 8.48 18.95 -9.46
CA MET A 1 7.51 18.22 -8.61
C MET A 1 7.93 18.42 -7.17
N ASN A 2 6.99 18.62 -6.25
CA ASN A 2 7.30 18.90 -4.85
C ASN A 2 7.34 17.61 -4.02
N ASN A 3 7.89 17.70 -2.80
CA ASN A 3 7.86 16.59 -1.87
C ASN A 3 6.42 16.33 -1.41
N ASN A 4 6.13 15.06 -1.16
CA ASN A 4 4.88 14.66 -0.54
C ASN A 4 5.15 13.64 0.58
N GLU A 5 4.27 13.60 1.57
CA GLU A 5 4.19 12.54 2.57
C GLU A 5 2.81 11.88 2.51
N ILE A 6 2.78 10.58 2.74
CA ILE A 6 1.60 9.73 2.60
C ILE A 6 1.36 9.01 3.93
N LEU A 7 0.12 9.09 4.42
CA LEU A 7 -0.44 8.17 5.39
C LEU A 7 -1.50 7.32 4.70
N TYR A 8 -1.42 6.00 4.86
CA TYR A 8 -2.40 5.09 4.29
C TYR A 8 -2.76 3.99 5.25
N LEU A 9 -4.06 3.79 5.49
CA LEU A 9 -4.59 2.72 6.31
C LEU A 9 -5.58 1.88 5.51
N TYR A 10 -5.50 0.57 5.71
CA TYR A 10 -6.52 -0.38 5.31
C TYR A 10 -6.67 -1.45 6.40
N ASP A 11 -7.87 -1.99 6.56
CA ASP A 11 -8.10 -3.12 7.46
C ASP A 11 -8.03 -4.45 6.71
N ALA A 12 -7.84 -5.53 7.46
CA ALA A 12 -7.80 -6.90 6.98
C ALA A 12 -8.57 -7.78 7.98
N LYS A 13 -9.68 -8.38 7.55
CA LYS A 13 -10.56 -9.22 8.37
C LYS A 13 -10.67 -10.62 7.79
N LEU A 14 -10.35 -11.63 8.61
CA LEU A 14 -10.40 -13.05 8.23
C LEU A 14 -9.70 -13.35 6.89
N CYS A 15 -8.55 -12.73 6.67
CA CYS A 15 -7.77 -12.89 5.46
C CYS A 15 -6.27 -12.88 5.76
N ASN A 16 -5.44 -13.07 4.74
CA ASN A 16 -3.99 -13.01 4.86
C ASN A 16 -3.48 -11.78 4.11
N PRO A 17 -3.19 -10.63 4.74
CA PRO A 17 -2.80 -9.42 4.01
C PRO A 17 -1.46 -9.59 3.29
N ASN A 18 -0.45 -10.17 3.96
CA ASN A 18 0.87 -10.46 3.41
C ASN A 18 1.41 -11.77 4.00
N GLY A 19 1.41 -12.82 3.20
CA GLY A 19 1.98 -14.10 3.62
C GLY A 19 3.50 -14.07 3.56
N ASP A 20 4.13 -14.82 4.45
CA ASP A 20 5.57 -15.02 4.49
C ASP A 20 5.95 -16.31 3.74
N PRO A 21 6.66 -16.22 2.61
CA PRO A 21 7.13 -17.39 1.89
C PRO A 21 8.00 -18.32 2.74
N ASP A 22 8.68 -17.78 3.76
CA ASP A 22 9.59 -18.53 4.63
C ASP A 22 8.85 -19.20 5.81
N GLU A 23 7.59 -18.83 6.09
CA GLU A 23 6.78 -19.38 7.19
C GLU A 23 5.45 -19.99 6.70
N GLU A 24 5.50 -20.91 5.74
CA GLU A 24 4.30 -21.60 5.21
C GLU A 24 3.18 -20.63 4.76
N ASN A 25 3.56 -19.44 4.29
CA ASN A 25 2.62 -18.38 3.88
C ASN A 25 1.73 -17.86 5.04
N ARG A 26 2.13 -18.03 6.32
CA ARG A 26 1.51 -17.34 7.47
C ARG A 26 1.56 -15.81 7.26
N PRO A 27 0.56 -15.03 7.72
CA PRO A 27 0.71 -13.59 7.76
C PRO A 27 2.00 -13.20 8.48
N ARG A 28 2.77 -12.25 7.92
CA ARG A 28 3.99 -11.75 8.58
C ARG A 28 3.64 -11.10 9.92
N MET A 29 4.40 -11.38 10.97
CA MET A 29 4.15 -10.88 12.32
C MET A 29 5.45 -10.41 12.99
N ASP A 30 5.36 -9.34 13.78
CA ASP A 30 6.23 -9.13 14.94
C ASP A 30 5.58 -9.91 16.10
N TYR A 31 6.09 -11.11 16.37
CA TYR A 31 5.53 -11.98 17.40
C TYR A 31 5.76 -11.48 18.83
N GLU A 32 6.77 -10.63 19.07
CA GLU A 32 7.01 -10.06 20.40
C GLU A 32 5.98 -9.00 20.76
N ARG A 33 5.56 -8.21 19.76
CA ARG A 33 4.55 -7.15 19.93
C ARG A 33 3.14 -7.53 19.53
N GLU A 34 2.97 -8.72 18.95
CA GLU A 34 1.70 -9.21 18.40
C GLU A 34 1.16 -8.29 17.29
N VAL A 35 2.05 -7.74 16.47
CA VAL A 35 1.71 -6.77 15.41
C VAL A 35 1.84 -7.43 14.05
N ASN A 36 0.84 -7.27 13.19
CA ASN A 36 0.91 -7.76 11.82
C ASN A 36 1.77 -6.83 10.96
N LEU A 37 2.68 -7.41 10.18
CA LEU A 37 3.57 -6.70 9.28
C LEU A 37 3.14 -6.89 7.82
N VAL A 38 3.29 -5.85 7.02
CA VAL A 38 3.05 -5.90 5.57
C VAL A 38 4.18 -5.16 4.87
N SER A 39 4.87 -5.87 3.98
CA SER A 39 5.96 -5.28 3.20
C SER A 39 5.46 -4.16 2.27
N ASP A 40 6.31 -3.16 2.04
CA ASP A 40 6.07 -2.13 1.03
C ASP A 40 5.90 -2.74 -0.37
N LEU A 41 6.63 -3.82 -0.65
CA LEU A 41 6.52 -4.57 -1.91
C LEU A 41 5.11 -5.12 -2.13
N ARG A 42 4.41 -5.57 -1.07
CA ARG A 42 3.04 -6.04 -1.18
C ARG A 42 2.08 -4.91 -1.56
N LEU A 43 2.21 -3.74 -0.94
CA LEU A 43 1.41 -2.56 -1.28
C LEU A 43 1.69 -2.11 -2.72
N LYS A 44 2.97 -1.99 -3.09
CA LYS A 44 3.38 -1.65 -4.46
C LYS A 44 2.88 -2.67 -5.49
N ARG A 45 2.68 -3.94 -5.10
CA ARG A 45 2.12 -4.96 -6.00
C ARG A 45 0.65 -4.69 -6.32
N TYR A 46 -0.18 -4.38 -5.32
CA TYR A 46 -1.57 -3.98 -5.57
C TYR A 46 -1.64 -2.80 -6.54
N ILE A 47 -0.82 -1.77 -6.31
CA ILE A 47 -0.79 -0.58 -7.17
C ILE A 47 -0.41 -0.97 -8.60
N ARG A 48 0.65 -1.76 -8.79
CA ARG A 48 1.08 -2.22 -10.12
C ARG A 48 -0.01 -2.99 -10.85
N ASP A 49 -0.62 -3.98 -10.20
CA ASP A 49 -1.65 -4.81 -10.82
C ASP A 49 -2.88 -3.96 -11.20
N TYR A 50 -3.29 -3.02 -10.34
CA TYR A 50 -4.35 -2.06 -10.65
C TYR A 50 -4.03 -1.17 -11.86
N LEU A 51 -2.81 -0.61 -11.93
CA LEU A 51 -2.41 0.21 -13.08
C LEU A 51 -2.34 -0.59 -14.37
N TYR A 52 -1.93 -1.86 -14.28
CA TYR A 52 -1.91 -2.77 -15.42
C TYR A 52 -3.32 -3.06 -15.94
N ASP A 53 -4.27 -3.30 -15.05
CA ASP A 53 -5.67 -3.50 -15.42
C ASP A 53 -6.31 -2.26 -16.06
N LEU A 54 -5.82 -1.05 -15.74
CA LEU A 54 -6.20 0.19 -16.41
C LEU A 54 -5.54 0.38 -17.80
N GLY A 55 -4.71 -0.56 -18.24
CA GLY A 55 -4.07 -0.55 -19.55
C GLY A 55 -2.68 0.10 -19.60
N HIS A 56 -2.09 0.44 -18.46
CA HIS A 56 -0.70 0.92 -18.42
C HIS A 56 0.27 -0.27 -18.41
N ASP A 57 1.36 -0.20 -19.18
CA ASP A 57 2.39 -1.23 -19.09
C ASP A 57 3.27 -1.02 -17.85
N ILE A 58 3.72 -2.13 -17.27
CA ILE A 58 4.59 -2.18 -16.09
C ILE A 58 5.75 -3.14 -16.33
N PHE A 59 6.88 -2.87 -15.69
CA PHE A 59 8.06 -3.71 -15.79
C PHE A 59 7.88 -5.02 -15.03
N VAL A 60 7.47 -4.94 -13.76
CA VAL A 60 7.42 -6.10 -12.85
C VAL A 60 6.12 -6.87 -13.01
N ARG A 61 6.00 -7.63 -14.11
CA ARG A 61 4.86 -8.51 -14.39
C ARG A 61 5.27 -9.81 -15.07
N MET A 62 4.33 -10.76 -15.10
CA MET A 62 4.46 -11.96 -15.92
C MET A 62 4.27 -11.62 -17.40
N VAL A 63 4.89 -12.41 -18.27
CA VAL A 63 4.70 -12.35 -19.72
C VAL A 63 4.07 -13.67 -20.16
N ASP A 64 2.90 -13.61 -20.80
CA ASP A 64 2.12 -14.78 -21.23
C ASP A 64 1.90 -15.82 -20.11
N GLY A 65 1.60 -15.33 -18.89
CA GLY A 65 1.39 -16.17 -17.71
C GLY A 65 2.66 -16.83 -17.14
N LYS A 66 3.83 -16.49 -17.67
CA LYS A 66 5.12 -17.03 -17.20
C LYS A 66 5.91 -16.01 -16.40
N VAL A 67 6.55 -16.49 -15.35
CA VAL A 67 7.55 -15.73 -14.61
C VAL A 67 8.76 -15.51 -15.54
N VAL A 68 9.13 -14.25 -15.72
CA VAL A 68 10.30 -13.85 -16.51
C VAL A 68 11.28 -13.08 -15.63
N ASN A 69 12.57 -13.21 -15.92
CA ASN A 69 13.59 -12.34 -15.35
C ASN A 69 13.62 -10.99 -16.10
N ALA A 70 14.43 -10.05 -15.61
CA ALA A 70 14.57 -8.72 -16.22
C ALA A 70 14.95 -8.78 -17.70
N GLU A 71 15.91 -9.62 -18.08
CA GLU A 71 16.31 -9.80 -19.48
C GLU A 71 15.20 -10.38 -20.35
N GLY A 72 14.42 -11.34 -19.83
CA GLY A 72 13.25 -11.87 -20.52
C GLY A 72 12.18 -10.79 -20.73
N ARG A 73 11.99 -9.92 -19.73
CA ARG A 73 11.03 -8.81 -19.80
C ARG A 73 11.42 -7.76 -20.84
N THR A 74 12.72 -7.50 -21.03
CA THR A 74 13.21 -6.46 -21.97
C THR A 74 13.18 -6.91 -23.43
N LYS A 75 13.18 -8.21 -23.73
CA LYS A 75 13.09 -8.74 -25.11
C LYS A 75 11.84 -8.32 -25.87
N GLY A 76 10.76 -8.00 -25.16
CA GLY A 76 9.52 -7.50 -25.75
C GLY A 76 9.50 -5.99 -26.00
N PHE A 77 10.56 -5.26 -25.64
CA PHE A 77 10.62 -3.81 -25.84
C PHE A 77 10.99 -3.46 -27.27
N LYS A 78 10.39 -2.37 -27.76
CA LYS A 78 10.78 -1.78 -29.05
C LYS A 78 12.23 -1.27 -28.97
N GLU A 79 12.56 -0.61 -27.87
CA GLU A 79 13.87 -0.02 -27.60
C GLU A 79 14.22 -0.17 -26.12
N PHE A 80 15.48 -0.50 -25.83
CA PHE A 80 15.99 -0.59 -24.45
C PHE A 80 16.78 0.68 -24.09
N THR A 81 16.11 1.83 -24.17
CA THR A 81 16.66 3.16 -23.82
C THR A 81 15.98 3.69 -22.55
N GLU A 82 16.64 4.58 -21.82
CA GLU A 82 16.03 5.22 -20.64
C GLU A 82 14.76 5.99 -21.03
N ASP A 83 14.79 6.69 -22.17
CA ASP A 83 13.63 7.44 -22.68
C ASP A 83 12.43 6.53 -22.93
N TRP A 84 12.64 5.42 -23.63
CA TRP A 84 11.55 4.49 -23.91
C TRP A 84 11.01 3.85 -22.62
N ILE A 85 11.89 3.43 -21.72
CA ILE A 85 11.52 2.83 -20.43
C ILE A 85 10.68 3.81 -19.60
N LEU A 86 11.17 5.05 -19.42
CA LEU A 86 10.49 6.04 -18.60
C LEU A 86 9.20 6.53 -19.27
N GLU A 87 9.09 6.53 -20.59
CA GLU A 87 7.84 6.91 -21.25
C GLU A 87 6.76 5.82 -21.14
N ASN A 88 7.14 4.55 -21.22
CA ASN A 88 6.19 3.44 -21.35
C ASN A 88 5.90 2.69 -20.05
N LEU A 89 6.78 2.73 -19.05
CA LEU A 89 6.67 1.89 -17.84
C LEU A 89 6.40 2.74 -16.60
N ILE A 90 5.13 2.83 -16.23
CA ILE A 90 4.66 3.69 -15.13
C ILE A 90 5.24 3.26 -13.77
N ASP A 91 5.37 1.96 -13.52
CA ASP A 91 5.91 1.45 -12.26
C ASP A 91 7.41 1.76 -12.09
N VAL A 92 8.16 1.86 -13.19
CA VAL A 92 9.55 2.31 -13.20
C VAL A 92 9.60 3.81 -12.88
N ARG A 93 8.71 4.63 -13.46
CA ARG A 93 8.62 6.06 -13.13
C ARG A 93 8.32 6.28 -11.65
N MET A 94 7.41 5.52 -11.06
CA MET A 94 6.96 5.65 -9.67
C MET A 94 7.92 5.03 -8.66
N PHE A 95 8.24 3.75 -8.82
CA PHE A 95 8.92 2.93 -7.80
C PHE A 95 10.37 2.62 -8.15
N GLY A 96 10.76 2.80 -9.41
CA GLY A 96 12.05 2.38 -9.92
C GLY A 96 12.12 0.87 -10.15
N ALA A 97 13.22 0.45 -10.77
CA ALA A 97 13.52 -0.93 -11.06
C ALA A 97 15.03 -1.12 -11.33
N THR A 98 15.54 -2.30 -11.00
CA THR A 98 16.85 -2.75 -11.45
C THR A 98 16.67 -3.72 -12.61
N MET A 99 17.28 -3.42 -13.75
CA MET A 99 17.19 -4.17 -14.99
C MET A 99 18.57 -4.72 -15.36
N PRO A 100 18.98 -5.87 -14.78
CA PRO A 100 20.22 -6.52 -15.19
C PRO A 100 20.05 -7.14 -16.58
N VAL A 101 20.68 -6.54 -17.59
CA VAL A 101 20.75 -7.04 -18.96
C VAL A 101 22.21 -7.15 -19.34
N LYS A 102 22.57 -8.24 -20.02
CA LYS A 102 23.96 -8.54 -20.37
C LYS A 102 24.63 -7.35 -21.06
N SER A 103 25.65 -6.79 -20.41
CA SER A 103 26.44 -5.64 -20.87
C SER A 103 25.73 -4.29 -20.95
N ASP A 104 24.47 -4.17 -20.52
CA ASP A 104 23.74 -2.89 -20.43
C ASP A 104 22.78 -2.90 -19.23
N ASN A 105 23.32 -2.70 -18.03
CA ASN A 105 22.51 -2.64 -16.81
C ASN A 105 21.89 -1.26 -16.64
N LYS A 106 20.58 -1.20 -16.39
CA LYS A 106 19.87 0.04 -16.07
C LYS A 106 19.24 -0.04 -14.69
N THR A 107 19.38 1.02 -13.91
CA THR A 107 18.83 1.08 -12.54
C THR A 107 18.17 2.44 -12.33
N PHE A 108 16.90 2.40 -11.93
CA PHE A 108 16.11 3.57 -11.61
C PHE A 108 15.71 3.52 -10.14
N ILE A 109 15.84 4.64 -9.44
CA ILE A 109 15.33 4.78 -8.07
C ILE A 109 14.09 5.66 -8.14
N GLY A 110 12.92 5.06 -7.90
CA GLY A 110 11.66 5.78 -7.97
C GLY A 110 11.49 6.82 -6.86
N PRO A 111 10.73 7.89 -7.11
CA PRO A 111 10.39 8.91 -6.12
C PRO A 111 9.40 8.42 -5.06
N VAL A 112 8.54 7.44 -5.37
CA VAL A 112 7.52 6.93 -4.46
C VAL A 112 8.09 5.79 -3.63
N GLN A 113 8.30 6.03 -2.35
CA GLN A 113 8.81 5.03 -1.41
C GLN A 113 7.84 4.87 -0.25
N PHE A 114 7.59 3.62 0.13
CA PHE A 114 6.82 3.29 1.33
C PHE A 114 7.73 2.58 2.31
N ASN A 115 7.50 2.80 3.59
CA ASN A 115 8.05 1.95 4.63
C ASN A 115 7.17 0.69 4.78
N TRP A 116 7.65 -0.30 5.52
CA TRP A 116 6.82 -1.43 5.93
C TRP A 116 5.61 -0.93 6.70
N GLY A 117 4.45 -1.48 6.37
CA GLY A 117 3.22 -1.27 7.11
C GLY A 117 3.15 -2.18 8.32
N TYR A 118 2.48 -1.71 9.36
CA TYR A 118 2.24 -2.48 10.57
C TYR A 118 0.84 -2.22 11.11
N SER A 119 0.26 -3.19 11.82
CA SER A 119 -1.04 -3.01 12.46
C SER A 119 -0.96 -2.04 13.63
N LEU A 120 -1.99 -1.21 13.77
CA LEU A 120 -2.15 -0.29 14.90
C LEU A 120 -2.75 -0.98 16.13
N ASN A 121 -3.45 -2.10 15.92
CA ASN A 121 -3.93 -3.00 16.98
C ASN A 121 -3.05 -4.26 17.08
N LYS A 122 -3.18 -4.97 18.19
CA LYS A 122 -2.65 -6.34 18.33
C LYS A 122 -3.46 -7.31 17.47
N VAL A 123 -2.78 -8.29 16.88
CA VAL A 123 -3.35 -9.20 15.89
C VAL A 123 -3.18 -10.65 16.32
N GLU A 124 -4.30 -11.36 16.33
CA GLU A 124 -4.34 -12.81 16.48
C GLU A 124 -4.50 -13.50 15.12
N LEU A 125 -3.82 -14.64 14.97
CA LEU A 125 -3.97 -15.51 13.83
C LEU A 125 -5.06 -16.57 14.05
N LEU A 126 -5.78 -16.87 12.99
CA LEU A 126 -6.65 -18.03 12.84
C LEU A 126 -5.93 -19.05 11.96
N GLU A 127 -5.67 -20.22 12.52
CA GLU A 127 -5.15 -21.39 11.80
C GLU A 127 -6.31 -22.36 11.54
N SER A 128 -6.48 -22.78 10.29
CA SER A 128 -7.52 -23.74 9.89
C SER A 128 -6.97 -24.74 8.88
N SER A 129 -7.47 -25.98 8.92
CA SER A 129 -7.15 -27.00 7.92
C SER A 129 -8.15 -26.93 6.77
N ILE A 130 -7.64 -27.01 5.53
CA ILE A 130 -8.43 -27.06 4.31
C ILE A 130 -8.16 -28.37 3.57
N THR A 131 -9.18 -28.94 2.94
CA THR A 131 -9.06 -30.18 2.16
C THR A 131 -9.33 -29.91 0.69
N SER A 132 -8.61 -30.59 -0.20
CA SER A 132 -8.87 -30.58 -1.64
C SER A 132 -9.21 -31.98 -2.12
N HIS A 133 -10.15 -32.14 -3.05
CA HIS A 133 -10.52 -33.46 -3.60
C HIS A 133 -9.45 -34.09 -4.48
N PHE A 134 -8.41 -33.34 -4.84
CA PHE A 134 -7.25 -33.87 -5.55
C PHE A 134 -6.29 -34.51 -4.55
N SER A 135 -5.92 -35.77 -4.79
CA SER A 135 -4.85 -36.41 -4.04
C SER A 135 -3.51 -35.87 -4.54
N SER A 136 -2.56 -35.65 -3.62
CA SER A 136 -1.19 -35.26 -3.97
C SER A 136 -0.42 -36.37 -4.70
N GLU A 137 -0.90 -37.61 -4.61
CA GLU A 137 -0.33 -38.79 -5.25
C GLU A 137 -1.43 -39.64 -5.92
N THR A 138 -1.13 -40.24 -7.07
CA THR A 138 -1.99 -41.23 -7.74
C THR A 138 -2.14 -42.47 -6.86
N GLY A 139 -3.37 -42.73 -6.37
CA GLY A 139 -3.69 -43.92 -5.54
C GLY A 139 -4.18 -43.60 -4.13
N ASN A 140 -4.11 -42.34 -3.68
CA ASN A 140 -4.66 -41.92 -2.40
C ASN A 140 -6.14 -41.53 -2.53
N SER A 141 -7.02 -42.20 -1.78
CA SER A 141 -8.46 -41.88 -1.71
C SER A 141 -8.79 -40.74 -0.72
N GLN A 142 -7.79 -40.28 0.04
CA GLN A 142 -7.88 -39.07 0.86
C GLN A 142 -7.27 -37.90 0.08
N GLY A 143 -8.04 -36.82 -0.05
CA GLY A 143 -7.62 -35.58 -0.69
C GLY A 143 -6.50 -34.85 0.05
N ALA A 144 -5.75 -33.97 -0.63
CA ALA A 144 -4.65 -33.24 0.01
C ALA A 144 -5.15 -32.27 1.10
N ILE A 145 -4.46 -32.24 2.25
CA ILE A 145 -4.72 -31.32 3.36
C ILE A 145 -3.73 -30.16 3.28
N GLY A 146 -4.23 -28.93 3.26
CA GLY A 146 -3.46 -27.71 3.38
C GLY A 146 -3.78 -26.96 4.68
N LYS A 147 -2.93 -26.00 5.04
CA LYS A 147 -3.20 -25.05 6.12
C LYS A 147 -3.59 -23.69 5.53
N ASP A 148 -4.56 -23.03 6.16
CA ASP A 148 -4.99 -21.68 5.83
C ASP A 148 -4.84 -20.79 7.07
N TYR A 149 -4.04 -19.74 6.91
CA TYR A 149 -3.64 -18.81 7.96
C TYR A 149 -4.20 -17.43 7.66
N ARG A 150 -4.98 -16.89 8.59
CA ARG A 150 -5.67 -15.61 8.44
C ARG A 150 -5.47 -14.76 9.68
N VAL A 151 -5.37 -13.44 9.53
CA VAL A 151 -5.55 -12.53 10.66
C VAL A 151 -7.03 -12.50 11.03
N LYS A 152 -7.36 -12.46 12.32
CA LYS A 152 -8.75 -12.26 12.75
C LYS A 152 -9.22 -10.85 12.36
N TYR A 153 -8.44 -9.85 12.74
CA TYR A 153 -8.58 -8.47 12.30
C TYR A 153 -7.25 -7.72 12.46
N SER A 154 -6.95 -6.80 11.54
CA SER A 154 -5.72 -6.02 11.52
C SER A 154 -5.98 -4.69 10.82
N LEU A 155 -5.85 -3.56 11.51
CA LEU A 155 -5.87 -2.23 10.92
C LEU A 155 -4.44 -1.79 10.64
N ILE A 156 -4.02 -1.86 9.38
CA ILE A 156 -2.63 -1.72 8.94
C ILE A 156 -2.37 -0.29 8.50
N SER A 157 -1.26 0.30 8.94
CA SER A 157 -0.85 1.66 8.62
C SER A 157 0.50 1.72 7.91
N PHE A 158 0.54 2.46 6.80
CA PHE A 158 1.69 2.71 5.95
C PHE A 158 2.07 4.19 5.98
N PHE A 159 3.37 4.43 6.00
CA PHE A 159 3.96 5.73 5.69
C PHE A 159 4.67 5.68 4.34
N GLY A 160 4.54 6.74 3.58
CA GLY A 160 5.26 6.89 2.31
C GLY A 160 5.70 8.31 2.04
N VAL A 161 6.61 8.44 1.08
CA VAL A 161 7.13 9.72 0.59
C VAL A 161 7.13 9.73 -0.92
N VAL A 162 6.87 10.90 -1.51
CA VAL A 162 7.17 11.20 -2.91
C VAL A 162 8.27 12.23 -2.94
N SER A 163 9.48 11.84 -3.38
CA SER A 163 10.61 12.75 -3.45
C SER A 163 10.60 13.57 -4.75
N GLY A 164 10.42 14.89 -4.63
CA GLY A 164 10.42 15.80 -5.78
C GLY A 164 11.74 15.76 -6.58
N LYS A 165 12.88 15.70 -5.89
CA LYS A 165 14.20 15.60 -6.53
C LYS A 165 14.40 14.28 -7.30
N ARG A 166 13.84 13.18 -6.81
CA ARG A 166 13.92 11.88 -7.52
C ARG A 166 12.93 11.82 -8.68
N ALA A 167 11.79 12.49 -8.55
CA ALA A 167 10.76 12.55 -9.58
C ALA A 167 11.31 13.15 -10.89
N GLU A 168 12.23 14.11 -10.80
CA GLU A 168 12.92 14.66 -11.98
C GLU A 168 13.73 13.60 -12.74
N LYS A 169 14.42 12.70 -12.01
CA LYS A 169 15.27 11.66 -12.61
C LYS A 169 14.47 10.57 -13.32
N THR A 170 13.29 10.25 -12.80
CA THR A 170 12.40 9.24 -13.41
C THR A 170 11.29 9.86 -14.27
N ARG A 171 11.30 11.19 -14.44
CA ARG A 171 10.30 11.94 -15.19
C ARG A 171 8.86 11.64 -14.74
N LEU A 172 8.68 11.49 -13.43
CA LEU A 172 7.36 11.26 -12.84
C LEU A 172 6.43 12.42 -13.22
N LYS A 173 5.26 12.07 -13.75
CA LYS A 173 4.28 13.03 -14.25
C LYS A 173 3.20 13.30 -13.19
N PRO A 174 2.57 14.49 -13.13
CA PRO A 174 1.46 14.73 -12.21
C PRO A 174 0.33 13.70 -12.34
N GLU A 175 0.05 13.24 -13.57
CA GLU A 175 -0.96 12.23 -13.88
C GLU A 175 -0.61 10.86 -13.28
N ASP A 176 0.68 10.56 -13.11
CA ASP A 176 1.11 9.35 -12.39
C ASP A 176 0.65 9.43 -10.92
N LEU A 177 0.75 10.59 -10.27
CA LEU A 177 0.29 10.76 -8.89
C LEU A 177 -1.23 10.70 -8.76
N GLU A 178 -1.99 11.19 -9.75
CA GLU A 178 -3.45 11.02 -9.76
C GLU A 178 -3.84 9.53 -9.86
N LEU A 179 -3.10 8.75 -10.65
CA LEU A 179 -3.28 7.30 -10.74
C LEU A 179 -2.86 6.59 -9.45
N LEU A 180 -1.79 7.05 -8.79
CA LEU A 180 -1.39 6.57 -7.47
C LEU A 180 -2.52 6.80 -6.46
N ASP A 181 -3.07 8.02 -6.38
CA ASP A 181 -4.16 8.36 -5.47
C ASP A 181 -5.35 7.40 -5.65
N LYS A 182 -5.77 7.19 -6.91
CA LYS A 182 -6.82 6.23 -7.25
C LYS A 182 -6.46 4.81 -6.84
N ALA A 183 -5.22 4.38 -7.09
CA ALA A 183 -4.77 3.05 -6.69
C ALA A 183 -4.83 2.86 -5.16
N MET A 184 -4.50 3.88 -4.37
CA MET A 184 -4.59 3.80 -2.90
C MET A 184 -6.04 3.57 -2.43
N LYS A 185 -7.03 4.07 -3.17
CA LYS A 185 -8.45 3.83 -2.87
C LYS A 185 -9.01 2.52 -3.44
N TYR A 186 -8.56 2.10 -4.61
CA TYR A 186 -9.24 1.03 -5.38
C TYR A 186 -8.45 -0.26 -5.56
N ALA A 187 -7.13 -0.22 -5.48
CA ALA A 187 -6.30 -1.36 -5.89
C ALA A 187 -6.54 -2.62 -5.05
N ILE A 188 -6.63 -2.48 -3.72
CA ILE A 188 -6.80 -3.64 -2.83
C ILE A 188 -8.11 -4.38 -3.11
N VAL A 189 -9.21 -3.65 -3.24
CA VAL A 189 -10.55 -4.22 -3.43
C VAL A 189 -10.66 -4.89 -4.81
N ASN A 190 -10.09 -4.27 -5.84
CA ASN A 190 -10.16 -4.79 -7.21
C ASN A 190 -9.22 -5.98 -7.46
N GLN A 191 -8.18 -6.16 -6.63
CA GLN A 191 -7.21 -7.25 -6.73
C GLN A 191 -7.46 -8.37 -5.71
N ALA A 192 -8.71 -8.54 -5.27
CA ALA A 192 -9.09 -9.55 -4.30
C ALA A 192 -8.91 -10.97 -4.85
N THR A 193 -8.28 -11.83 -4.04
CA THR A 193 -8.15 -13.28 -4.29
C THR A 193 -8.67 -14.05 -3.08
N ARG A 194 -8.77 -15.38 -3.14
CA ARG A 194 -9.31 -16.22 -2.04
C ARG A 194 -8.69 -15.91 -0.68
N SER A 195 -7.38 -15.69 -0.61
CA SER A 195 -6.68 -15.39 0.65
C SER A 195 -6.63 -13.91 0.99
N LYS A 196 -7.01 -13.03 0.05
CA LYS A 196 -6.88 -11.57 0.17
C LYS A 196 -8.22 -10.84 0.31
N VAL A 197 -9.34 -11.49 -0.04
CA VAL A 197 -10.69 -10.95 0.19
C VAL A 197 -10.89 -10.68 1.68
N GLY A 198 -11.45 -9.51 2.02
CA GLY A 198 -11.55 -9.03 3.41
C GLY A 198 -10.58 -7.91 3.75
N GLN A 199 -9.91 -7.30 2.76
CA GLN A 199 -9.12 -6.08 2.96
C GLN A 199 -9.85 -4.85 2.36
N TYR A 200 -9.95 -3.75 3.13
CA TYR A 200 -10.61 -2.53 2.66
C TYR A 200 -9.80 -1.28 3.02
N PRO A 201 -9.50 -0.39 2.05
CA PRO A 201 -8.93 0.92 2.33
C PRO A 201 -9.81 1.72 3.28
N ARG A 202 -9.22 2.33 4.31
CA ARG A 202 -9.96 3.10 5.34
C ARG A 202 -9.57 4.57 5.39
N LEU A 203 -8.30 4.88 5.21
CA LEU A 203 -7.82 6.27 5.22
C LEU A 203 -6.66 6.41 4.25
N TYR A 204 -6.70 7.44 3.43
CA TYR A 204 -5.59 7.89 2.60
C TYR A 204 -5.42 9.38 2.77
N LEU A 205 -4.19 9.82 2.99
CA LEU A 205 -3.81 11.22 3.08
C LEU A 205 -2.46 11.39 2.37
N ARG A 206 -2.41 12.21 1.32
CA ARG A 206 -1.16 12.66 0.70
C ARG A 206 -1.04 14.17 0.82
N VAL A 207 -0.04 14.61 1.57
CA VAL A 207 0.25 16.02 1.80
C VAL A 207 1.32 16.44 0.79
N GLU A 208 0.96 17.34 -0.13
CA GLU A 208 1.88 17.94 -1.09
C GLU A 208 2.44 19.25 -0.51
N TYR A 209 3.76 19.39 -0.51
CA TYR A 209 4.43 20.59 -0.01
C TYR A 209 4.64 21.65 -1.10
N ASN A 210 5.03 22.85 -0.68
CA ASN A 210 5.37 23.97 -1.57
C ASN A 210 6.78 23.84 -2.19
N ASP A 211 7.59 22.88 -1.73
CA ASP A 211 8.97 22.70 -2.16
C ASP A 211 9.39 21.22 -2.24
N SER A 212 10.62 20.96 -2.68
CA SER A 212 11.20 19.62 -2.83
C SER A 212 12.17 19.21 -1.70
N GLN A 213 12.05 19.82 -0.52
CA GLN A 213 12.94 19.63 0.63
C GLN A 213 12.18 19.28 1.91
N THR A 214 11.01 19.86 2.11
CA THR A 214 10.15 19.67 3.28
C THR A 214 9.72 18.21 3.41
N ILE A 215 9.84 17.70 4.64
CA ILE A 215 9.43 16.39 5.15
C ILE A 215 9.12 16.64 6.64
N LEU A 216 7.91 16.32 7.09
CA LEU A 216 7.43 16.57 8.45
C LEU A 216 7.60 15.36 9.36
N GLY A 217 7.90 14.18 8.81
CA GLY A 217 8.16 12.94 9.53
C GLY A 217 7.06 11.90 9.30
N ASP A 218 7.23 10.74 9.92
CA ASP A 218 6.31 9.62 9.78
C ASP A 218 4.94 9.96 10.38
N PHE A 219 3.91 10.09 9.54
CA PHE A 219 2.56 10.45 9.98
C PHE A 219 1.91 9.42 10.91
N ARG A 220 2.44 8.20 10.97
CA ARG A 220 1.95 7.16 11.88
C ARG A 220 2.26 7.49 13.34
N ASP A 221 3.26 8.31 13.61
CA ASP A 221 3.61 8.76 14.96
C ASP A 221 2.59 9.75 15.55
N TYR A 222 1.70 10.29 14.71
CA TYR A 222 0.74 11.34 15.05
C TYR A 222 -0.72 10.87 15.03
N ILE A 223 -0.94 9.57 14.91
CA ILE A 223 -2.27 8.95 15.03
C ILE A 223 -2.26 7.94 16.18
N VAL A 224 -3.40 7.79 16.85
CA VAL A 224 -3.56 6.85 17.96
C VAL A 224 -4.82 6.04 17.75
N LEU A 225 -4.71 4.72 17.76
CA LEU A 225 -5.87 3.83 17.72
C LEU A 225 -6.44 3.69 19.13
N SER A 226 -7.74 3.91 19.27
CA SER A 226 -8.50 3.63 20.48
C SER A 226 -9.42 2.45 20.23
N GLU A 227 -9.19 1.35 20.94
CA GLU A 227 -9.99 0.13 20.86
C GLU A 227 -11.20 0.25 21.79
N LYS A 228 -12.42 0.01 21.26
CA LYS A 228 -13.66 0.06 22.04
C LYS A 228 -13.91 -1.25 22.80
N VAL A 229 -13.17 -2.31 22.45
CA VAL A 229 -13.22 -3.67 23.00
C VAL A 229 -11.81 -4.26 23.07
N GLU A 230 -11.56 -5.24 23.95
CA GLU A 230 -10.22 -5.82 24.14
C GLU A 230 -9.70 -6.64 22.95
N ASN A 231 -10.58 -7.21 22.14
CA ASN A 231 -10.22 -8.12 21.05
C ASN A 231 -10.89 -7.69 19.76
N VAL A 232 -10.36 -6.64 19.15
CA VAL A 232 -10.91 -6.05 17.92
C VAL A 232 -11.03 -7.09 16.80
N ARG A 233 -12.19 -7.11 16.15
CA ARG A 233 -12.59 -7.94 15.01
C ARG A 233 -13.20 -7.15 13.86
N ASP A 234 -13.48 -5.85 14.06
CA ASP A 234 -14.10 -5.00 13.07
C ASP A 234 -13.63 -3.54 13.13
N ILE A 235 -13.84 -2.79 12.05
CA ILE A 235 -13.50 -1.36 11.97
C ILE A 235 -14.39 -0.52 12.88
N GLU A 236 -15.63 -0.94 13.10
CA GLU A 236 -16.58 -0.22 13.94
C GLU A 236 -16.22 -0.28 15.44
N GLU A 237 -15.40 -1.27 15.81
CA GLU A 237 -14.93 -1.53 17.18
C GLU A 237 -13.70 -0.68 17.56
N VAL A 238 -13.25 0.21 16.66
CA VAL A 238 -12.14 1.13 16.91
C VAL A 238 -12.52 2.55 16.58
N SER A 239 -11.70 3.49 17.04
CA SER A 239 -11.69 4.88 16.60
C SER A 239 -10.24 5.32 16.44
N LEU A 240 -9.98 6.20 15.47
CA LEU A 240 -8.65 6.71 15.20
C LEU A 240 -8.57 8.19 15.60
N ASP A 241 -7.81 8.47 16.65
CA ASP A 241 -7.50 9.83 17.07
C ASP A 241 -6.43 10.42 16.14
N ILE A 242 -6.80 11.49 15.45
CA ILE A 242 -5.96 12.23 14.49
C ILE A 242 -5.59 13.62 15.00
N THR A 243 -5.81 13.92 16.29
CA THR A 243 -5.57 15.25 16.88
C THR A 243 -4.15 15.73 16.62
N LYS A 244 -3.15 14.92 16.98
CA LYS A 244 -1.73 15.27 16.79
C LYS A 244 -1.37 15.45 15.31
N LEU A 245 -1.96 14.64 14.42
CA LEU A 245 -1.74 14.75 12.98
C LEU A 245 -2.28 16.09 12.45
N VAL A 246 -3.52 16.42 12.78
CA VAL A 246 -4.16 17.68 12.36
C VAL A 246 -3.40 18.89 12.91
N GLU A 247 -3.04 18.89 14.20
CA GLU A 247 -2.21 19.95 14.79
C GLU A 247 -0.86 20.09 14.08
N ARG A 248 -0.21 18.97 13.76
CA ARG A 248 1.07 18.96 13.04
C ARG A 248 0.95 19.63 11.68
N LEU A 249 -0.13 19.36 10.94
CA LEU A 249 -0.40 19.98 9.64
C LEU A 249 -0.71 21.46 9.79
N ILE A 250 -1.57 21.85 10.74
CA ILE A 250 -1.93 23.26 11.01
C ILE A 250 -0.68 24.08 11.34
N ASN A 251 0.19 23.55 12.20
CA ASN A 251 1.45 24.19 12.58
C ASN A 251 2.46 24.34 11.43
N ASN A 252 2.23 23.70 10.28
CA ASN A 252 3.08 23.79 9.08
C ASN A 252 2.28 24.17 7.83
N LYS A 253 1.14 24.84 8.01
CA LYS A 253 0.20 25.20 6.92
C LYS A 253 0.87 26.01 5.80
N ASP A 254 1.82 26.87 6.14
CA ASP A 254 2.61 27.69 5.22
C ASP A 254 3.46 26.86 4.23
N LYS A 255 3.78 25.62 4.58
CA LYS A 255 4.58 24.71 3.76
C LYS A 255 3.74 23.79 2.88
N ILE A 256 2.42 23.71 3.14
CA ILE A 256 1.53 22.76 2.49
C ILE A 256 0.82 23.43 1.31
N ASN A 257 0.93 22.81 0.13
CA ASN A 257 0.25 23.26 -1.08
C ASN A 257 -1.17 22.69 -1.15
N LYS A 258 -1.27 21.36 -1.02
CA LYS A 258 -2.51 20.60 -1.20
C LYS A 258 -2.52 19.36 -0.33
N VAL A 259 -3.73 18.92 0.00
CA VAL A 259 -3.95 17.67 0.72
C VAL A 259 -4.94 16.83 -0.08
N PHE A 260 -4.46 15.70 -0.57
CA PHE A 260 -5.28 14.70 -1.25
C PHE A 260 -5.74 13.68 -0.23
N TYR A 261 -7.03 13.34 -0.23
CA TYR A 261 -7.55 12.45 0.81
C TYR A 261 -8.66 11.51 0.33
N PHE A 262 -8.77 10.38 1.02
CA PHE A 262 -9.95 9.53 1.06
C PHE A 262 -10.14 9.07 2.51
N ALA A 263 -11.36 9.11 3.01
CA ALA A 263 -11.70 8.59 4.33
C ALA A 263 -12.98 7.77 4.19
N ASP A 264 -12.89 6.50 4.55
CA ASP A 264 -14.01 5.58 4.56
C ASP A 264 -14.96 5.92 5.72
N GLU A 265 -16.26 5.91 5.46
CA GLU A 265 -17.27 6.32 6.45
C GLU A 265 -17.36 5.37 7.65
N ALA A 266 -16.93 4.11 7.50
CA ALA A 266 -16.93 3.15 8.60
C ALA A 266 -15.76 3.36 9.59
N LEU A 267 -14.73 4.12 9.21
CA LEU A 267 -13.66 4.48 10.13
C LEU A 267 -14.06 5.72 10.94
N GLU A 268 -14.31 5.53 12.24
CA GLU A 268 -14.56 6.63 13.16
C GLU A 268 -13.27 7.43 13.42
N LEU A 269 -13.24 8.68 12.96
CA LEU A 269 -12.14 9.61 13.21
C LEU A 269 -12.47 10.52 14.40
N VAL A 270 -11.49 10.71 15.29
CA VAL A 270 -11.62 11.54 16.49
C VAL A 270 -10.64 12.70 16.44
N TYR A 271 -11.12 13.90 16.76
CA TYR A 271 -10.31 15.12 16.91
C TYR A 271 -10.75 15.83 18.19
N GLU A 272 -9.80 16.07 19.10
CA GLU A 272 -10.05 16.68 20.42
C GLU A 272 -11.21 15.98 21.19
N GLY A 273 -11.25 14.65 21.12
CA GLY A 273 -12.25 13.81 21.79
C GLY A 273 -13.65 13.83 21.15
N ARG A 274 -13.82 14.40 19.95
CA ARG A 274 -15.09 14.41 19.22
C ARG A 274 -14.97 13.65 17.91
N VAL A 275 -16.03 12.93 17.54
CA VAL A 275 -16.14 12.30 16.22
C VAL A 275 -16.26 13.38 15.14
N VAL A 276 -15.45 13.27 14.10
CA VAL A 276 -15.34 14.28 13.03
C VAL A 276 -15.25 13.65 11.65
N ALA A 277 -15.65 14.40 10.63
CA ALA A 277 -15.25 14.10 9.25
C ALA A 277 -13.89 14.76 8.97
N LEU A 278 -12.98 14.02 8.32
CA LEU A 278 -11.62 14.52 8.01
C LEU A 278 -11.64 15.87 7.28
N LYS A 279 -12.54 16.04 6.32
CA LYS A 279 -12.70 17.28 5.54
C LYS A 279 -13.04 18.50 6.40
N ASN A 280 -13.72 18.31 7.54
CA ASN A 280 -14.12 19.42 8.40
C ASN A 280 -12.93 19.93 9.23
N VAL A 281 -12.11 19.01 9.74
CA VAL A 281 -10.92 19.38 10.55
C VAL A 281 -9.75 19.85 9.68
N LEU A 282 -9.76 19.53 8.39
CA LEU A 282 -8.79 20.03 7.40
C LEU A 282 -9.38 21.10 6.47
N ALA A 283 -10.50 21.74 6.81
CA ALA A 283 -11.19 22.72 5.97
C ALA A 283 -10.31 23.93 5.59
N ASP A 284 -9.27 24.17 6.39
CA ASP A 284 -8.30 25.24 6.22
C ASP A 284 -7.27 24.99 5.11
N PHE A 285 -7.20 23.76 4.57
CA PHE A 285 -6.27 23.35 3.53
C PHE A 285 -6.95 23.28 2.15
N ASN A 286 -6.15 23.33 1.09
CA ASN A 286 -6.63 23.03 -0.25
C ASN A 286 -6.84 21.51 -0.39
N LEU A 287 -8.08 21.06 -0.17
CA LEU A 287 -8.44 19.66 -0.16
C LEU A 287 -8.83 19.14 -1.55
N VAL A 288 -8.29 17.97 -1.91
CA VAL A 288 -8.67 17.21 -3.10
C VAL A 288 -9.14 15.82 -2.67
N GLU A 289 -10.44 15.58 -2.75
CA GLU A 289 -11.01 14.26 -2.47
C GLU A 289 -10.70 13.30 -3.62
N VAL A 290 -10.14 12.14 -3.28
CA VAL A 290 -9.86 11.07 -4.23
C VAL A 290 -11.17 10.39 -4.59
N LYS A 291 -11.64 10.66 -5.80
CA LYS A 291 -12.87 10.09 -6.35
C LYS A 291 -12.63 8.71 -6.90
#